data_AF-A0A7V6HRW9-F1
#
_entry.id   AF-A0A7V6HRW9-F1
#
_cell.length_a   1.000
_cell.length_b   1.000
_cell.length_c   1.000
_cell.angle_alpha   90.00
_cell.angle_beta   90.00
_cell.angle_gamma   90.00
#
_symmetry.space_group_name_H-M   'P 1'
#
loop_
_entity.id
_entity.type
_entity.pdbx_description
1 polymer ?
#
loop_
_entity_poly.entity_id
_entity_poly.type
_entity_poly.pdbx_seq_one_letter_code
_entity_poly.pdbx_strand_id
1 'polypeptide(L)'
;MRVRKIIILLISILFPLIVTTFIAFYSYGAVGGWVRNENRFYEHYFNNRYSTEEQIERSVRFSSAKYQKNVTNVTFRDPDTNGLLELNNGTLNLANAFSIESYAILNETDTNFTIQYTFFIYDIAYGTTEDPIVKPGELYLVSVKGVGDEADLHLRSALDTLKDSLKGDNPSTGAATPAVSRSGSFPIFDNNANDPEKADDAHYVYTINPNNTYPFTHVDDLGNEKDIESVPFLITREATFAIVQKLGTDEDPIKVWTIGTLRNIKSSTTSNNDLNFNTLPNLNEGYKSDIKTAGYLKFVWPTLLWQSAIAFVITSGLSYLFYHIWTIEEGENQKLKPTTIKKVKK
;
A
#
# COMPACT_ATOMS: atom_id res chain seq x y z
N MET A 1 -26.28 -47.63 -35.06
CA MET A 1 -25.61 -48.07 -33.82
C MET A 1 -24.33 -47.28 -33.52
N ARG A 2 -23.40 -47.08 -34.48
CA ARG A 2 -22.14 -46.30 -34.27
C ARG A 2 -22.36 -44.82 -33.89
N VAL A 3 -23.27 -44.10 -34.56
CA VAL A 3 -23.52 -42.67 -34.31
C VAL A 3 -24.04 -42.41 -32.89
N ARG A 4 -24.95 -43.26 -32.39
CA ARG A 4 -25.50 -43.16 -31.02
C ARG A 4 -24.42 -43.37 -29.95
N LYS A 5 -23.47 -44.30 -30.19
CA LYS A 5 -22.32 -44.54 -29.30
C LYS A 5 -21.34 -43.35 -29.29
N ILE A 6 -21.11 -42.71 -30.43
CA ILE A 6 -20.25 -41.51 -30.53
C ILE A 6 -20.87 -40.32 -29.80
N ILE A 7 -22.19 -40.10 -29.94
CA ILE A 7 -22.91 -39.01 -29.24
C ILE A 7 -22.84 -39.20 -27.73
N ILE A 8 -23.05 -40.43 -27.23
CA ILE A 8 -22.96 -40.73 -25.80
C ILE A 8 -21.52 -40.53 -25.31
N LEU A 9 -20.51 -41.01 -26.03
CA LEU A 9 -19.10 -40.79 -25.68
C LEU A 9 -18.75 -39.30 -25.60
N LEU A 10 -19.23 -38.51 -26.56
CA LEU A 10 -19.07 -37.05 -26.56
C LEU A 10 -19.70 -36.43 -25.32
N ILE A 11 -20.94 -36.79 -24.98
CA ILE A 11 -21.62 -36.28 -23.77
C ILE A 11 -20.85 -36.71 -22.51
N SER A 12 -20.39 -37.96 -22.44
CA SER A 12 -19.63 -38.50 -21.31
C SER A 12 -18.26 -37.85 -21.12
N ILE A 13 -17.72 -37.14 -22.12
CA ILE A 13 -16.45 -36.37 -22.03
C ILE A 13 -16.73 -34.87 -21.83
N LEU A 14 -17.65 -34.29 -22.61
CA LEU A 14 -18.00 -32.88 -22.54
C LEU A 14 -18.65 -32.49 -21.22
N PHE A 15 -19.53 -33.35 -20.68
CA PHE A 15 -20.22 -33.05 -19.43
C PHE A 15 -19.25 -32.94 -18.25
N PRO A 16 -18.32 -33.89 -18.01
CA PRO A 16 -17.22 -33.73 -17.06
C PRO A 16 -16.42 -32.45 -17.26
N LEU A 17 -16.09 -32.12 -18.50
CA LEU A 17 -15.23 -30.98 -18.81
C LEU A 17 -15.94 -29.65 -18.51
N ILE A 18 -17.23 -29.55 -18.83
CA ILE A 18 -18.08 -28.39 -18.51
C ILE A 18 -18.26 -28.27 -17.00
N VAL A 19 -18.60 -29.37 -16.30
CA VAL A 19 -18.79 -29.38 -14.84
C VAL A 19 -17.49 -29.03 -14.12
N THR A 20 -16.36 -29.58 -14.56
CA THR A 20 -15.03 -29.29 -14.00
C THR A 20 -14.67 -27.81 -14.19
N THR A 21 -14.92 -27.27 -15.39
CA THR A 21 -14.69 -25.84 -15.68
C THR A 21 -15.59 -24.97 -14.81
N PHE A 22 -16.86 -25.33 -14.65
CA PHE A 22 -17.82 -24.60 -13.82
C PHE A 22 -17.44 -24.63 -12.35
N ILE A 23 -17.06 -25.79 -11.81
CA ILE A 23 -16.59 -25.93 -10.42
C ILE A 23 -15.33 -25.10 -10.18
N ALA A 24 -14.37 -25.11 -11.10
CA ALA A 24 -13.16 -24.29 -10.99
C ALA A 24 -13.49 -22.79 -11.00
N PHE A 25 -14.37 -22.35 -11.90
CA PHE A 25 -14.82 -20.96 -11.97
C PHE A 25 -15.70 -20.53 -10.78
N TYR A 26 -16.49 -21.43 -10.19
CA TYR A 26 -17.37 -21.11 -9.07
C TYR A 26 -16.63 -21.12 -7.73
N SER A 27 -15.77 -22.13 -7.51
CA SER A 27 -15.00 -22.29 -6.26
C SER A 27 -13.85 -21.30 -6.13
N TYR A 28 -13.25 -20.85 -7.23
CA TYR A 28 -12.08 -19.95 -7.22
C TYR A 28 -12.20 -18.72 -8.12
N GLY A 29 -13.14 -18.69 -9.06
CA GLY A 29 -13.36 -17.58 -9.99
C GLY A 29 -14.41 -16.56 -9.53
N ALA A 30 -14.69 -15.61 -10.44
CA ALA A 30 -15.36 -14.32 -10.25
C ALA A 30 -16.77 -14.29 -9.59
N VAL A 31 -17.36 -15.45 -9.26
CA VAL A 31 -18.78 -15.54 -8.86
C VAL A 31 -18.98 -15.97 -7.39
N GLY A 32 -17.98 -16.53 -6.71
CA GLY A 32 -18.18 -17.02 -5.33
C GLY A 32 -16.93 -17.05 -4.41
N GLY A 33 -15.77 -17.46 -4.93
CA GLY A 33 -14.51 -17.53 -4.15
C GLY A 33 -13.64 -16.26 -4.19
N TRP A 34 -14.10 -15.24 -4.92
CA TRP A 34 -13.27 -14.09 -5.31
C TRP A 34 -12.75 -13.28 -4.12
N VAL A 35 -13.62 -12.92 -3.17
CA VAL A 35 -13.25 -12.12 -1.98
C VAL A 35 -12.20 -12.84 -1.11
N ARG A 36 -12.31 -14.16 -0.96
CA ARG A 36 -11.36 -14.95 -0.15
C ARG A 36 -9.99 -15.05 -0.80
N ASN A 37 -9.95 -15.15 -2.13
CA ASN A 37 -8.69 -15.21 -2.89
C ASN A 37 -8.04 -13.84 -3.02
N GLU A 38 -8.84 -12.79 -3.11
CA GLU A 38 -8.38 -11.41 -3.05
C GLU A 38 -7.71 -11.13 -1.69
N ASN A 39 -8.35 -11.48 -0.56
CA ASN A 39 -7.73 -11.36 0.77
C ASN A 39 -6.41 -12.12 0.87
N ARG A 40 -6.37 -13.37 0.37
CA ARG A 40 -5.12 -14.17 0.34
C ARG A 40 -4.05 -13.57 -0.56
N PHE A 41 -4.45 -12.99 -1.68
CA PHE A 41 -3.52 -12.31 -2.58
C PHE A 41 -2.92 -11.11 -1.87
N TYR A 42 -3.73 -10.32 -1.19
CA TYR A 42 -3.23 -9.17 -0.46
C TYR A 42 -2.32 -9.58 0.71
N GLU A 43 -2.69 -10.58 1.50
CA GLU A 43 -1.80 -11.16 2.52
C GLU A 43 -0.48 -11.65 1.92
N HIS A 44 -0.52 -12.27 0.73
CA HIS A 44 0.68 -12.73 0.03
C HIS A 44 1.52 -11.56 -0.53
N TYR A 45 0.84 -10.54 -1.06
CA TYR A 45 1.47 -9.40 -1.73
C TYR A 45 2.12 -8.45 -0.71
N PHE A 46 1.47 -8.24 0.44
CA PHE A 46 1.94 -7.41 1.56
C PHE A 46 2.59 -8.22 2.69
N ASN A 47 2.91 -9.48 2.45
CA ASN A 47 3.39 -10.43 3.47
C ASN A 47 4.51 -9.87 4.36
N ASN A 48 4.36 -10.02 5.69
CA ASN A 48 5.30 -9.59 6.73
C ASN A 48 6.70 -10.23 6.61
N ARG A 49 6.93 -11.17 5.68
CA ARG A 49 8.25 -11.77 5.43
C ARG A 49 9.20 -10.88 4.62
N TYR A 50 8.69 -9.82 3.98
CA TYR A 50 9.53 -8.84 3.28
C TYR A 50 10.15 -7.85 4.29
N SER A 51 11.28 -7.23 3.94
CA SER A 51 11.86 -6.13 4.73
C SER A 51 10.87 -4.96 4.83
N THR A 52 11.00 -4.12 5.87
CA THR A 52 10.09 -2.98 6.10
C THR A 52 10.04 -2.07 4.87
N GLU A 53 11.19 -1.81 4.25
CA GLU A 53 11.36 -0.99 3.05
C GLU A 53 10.68 -1.62 1.82
N GLU A 54 10.77 -2.95 1.67
CA GLU A 54 10.09 -3.65 0.57
C GLU A 54 8.57 -3.65 0.78
N GLN A 55 8.08 -3.76 2.03
CA GLN A 55 6.66 -3.62 2.32
C GLN A 55 6.15 -2.21 2.00
N ILE A 56 6.90 -1.17 2.36
CA ILE A 56 6.61 0.23 2.00
C ILE A 56 6.53 0.39 0.49
N GLU A 57 7.57 -0.04 -0.24
CA GLU A 57 7.63 0.11 -1.70
C GLU A 57 6.47 -0.63 -2.38
N ARG A 58 6.11 -1.84 -1.93
CA ARG A 58 4.97 -2.60 -2.46
C ARG A 58 3.64 -1.90 -2.21
N SER A 59 3.48 -1.26 -1.05
CA SER A 59 2.29 -0.46 -0.70
C SER A 59 2.16 0.78 -1.59
N VAL A 60 3.24 1.54 -1.75
CA VAL A 60 3.26 2.70 -2.64
C VAL A 60 3.01 2.27 -4.09
N ARG A 61 3.68 1.22 -4.56
CA ARG A 61 3.50 0.70 -5.91
C ARG A 61 2.08 0.23 -6.17
N PHE A 62 1.45 -0.43 -5.18
CA PHE A 62 0.09 -0.90 -5.33
C PHE A 62 -0.90 0.26 -5.43
N SER A 63 -0.80 1.26 -4.55
CA SER A 63 -1.76 2.36 -4.45
C SER A 63 -1.59 3.46 -5.51
N SER A 64 -0.37 3.67 -6.01
CA SER A 64 -0.04 4.81 -6.87
C SER A 64 -0.25 4.54 -8.36
N ALA A 65 -0.43 5.62 -9.12
CA ALA A 65 -0.31 5.62 -10.58
C ALA A 65 1.15 5.54 -11.00
N LYS A 66 1.92 6.48 -10.49
CA LYS A 66 3.36 6.60 -10.65
C LYS A 66 3.93 7.11 -9.34
N TYR A 67 5.16 6.74 -9.06
CA TYR A 67 5.83 7.21 -7.86
C TYR A 67 7.32 7.35 -8.11
N GLN A 68 7.94 8.26 -7.37
CA GLN A 68 9.38 8.38 -7.27
C GLN A 68 9.78 7.97 -5.86
N LYS A 69 10.63 6.95 -5.78
CA LYS A 69 11.37 6.58 -4.57
C LYS A 69 12.62 7.46 -4.49
N ASN A 70 13.11 7.75 -3.29
CA ASN A 70 14.34 8.52 -3.07
C ASN A 70 14.27 9.90 -3.72
N VAL A 71 13.31 10.68 -3.25
CA VAL A 71 12.96 11.99 -3.77
C VAL A 71 14.18 12.93 -3.71
N THR A 72 14.80 13.20 -4.86
CA THR A 72 16.08 13.94 -4.95
C THR A 72 15.97 15.42 -4.57
N ASN A 73 14.75 15.94 -4.49
CA ASN A 73 14.43 17.32 -4.16
C ASN A 73 14.00 17.50 -2.68
N VAL A 74 14.14 16.45 -1.87
CA VAL A 74 14.11 16.53 -0.41
C VAL A 74 15.55 16.51 0.10
N THR A 75 15.87 17.42 1.02
CA THR A 75 17.11 17.35 1.80
C THR A 75 16.78 17.43 3.27
N PHE A 76 17.68 16.91 4.10
CA PHE A 76 17.58 16.93 5.55
C PHE A 76 18.83 17.53 6.15
N ARG A 77 18.66 18.22 7.26
CA ARG A 77 19.70 18.90 8.03
C ARG A 77 19.53 18.59 9.51
N ASP A 78 20.65 18.57 10.19
CA ASP A 78 20.72 18.50 11.64
C ASP A 78 20.19 19.82 12.24
N PRO A 79 19.27 19.77 13.21
CA PRO A 79 18.63 20.98 13.74
C PRO A 79 19.60 21.87 14.55
N ASP A 80 20.64 21.30 15.13
CA ASP A 80 21.56 21.99 16.04
C ASP A 80 22.75 22.60 15.28
N THR A 81 23.31 21.83 14.35
CA THR A 81 24.50 22.21 13.58
C THR A 81 24.19 22.79 12.21
N ASN A 82 22.95 22.65 11.73
CA ASN A 82 22.52 22.98 10.37
C ASN A 82 23.28 22.24 9.25
N GLY A 83 24.05 21.20 9.60
CA GLY A 83 24.79 20.38 8.65
C GLY A 83 23.84 19.50 7.83
N LEU A 84 24.14 19.31 6.54
CA LEU A 84 23.40 18.37 5.70
C LEU A 84 23.56 16.95 6.23
N LEU A 85 22.45 16.24 6.36
CA LEU A 85 22.42 14.84 6.75
C LEU A 85 22.52 13.95 5.52
N GLU A 86 23.37 12.93 5.60
CA GLU A 86 23.56 11.99 4.50
C GLU A 86 22.39 11.00 4.41
N LEU A 87 21.95 10.73 3.18
CA LEU A 87 20.94 9.73 2.88
C LEU A 87 21.63 8.44 2.42
N ASN A 88 21.29 7.31 3.03
CA ASN A 88 21.74 6.00 2.58
C ASN A 88 20.66 5.40 1.67
N ASN A 89 20.95 5.29 0.36
CA ASN A 89 19.98 4.85 -0.65
C ASN A 89 18.63 5.59 -0.56
N GLY A 90 18.66 6.89 -0.23
CA GLY A 90 17.49 7.77 -0.11
C GLY A 90 16.72 7.69 1.21
N THR A 91 17.15 6.84 2.14
CA THR A 91 16.67 6.80 3.52
C THR A 91 17.55 7.68 4.42
N LEU A 92 16.92 8.51 5.25
CA LEU A 92 17.58 9.19 6.36
C LEU A 92 17.53 8.30 7.60
N ASN A 93 18.68 8.01 8.20
CA ASN A 93 18.74 7.25 9.44
C ASN A 93 19.07 8.21 10.59
N LEU A 94 18.11 8.47 11.48
CA LEU A 94 18.35 9.21 12.71
C LEU A 94 18.72 8.23 13.81
N ALA A 95 20.00 8.21 14.20
CA ALA A 95 20.52 7.28 15.18
C ALA A 95 19.74 7.36 16.51
N ASN A 96 19.40 6.20 17.07
CA ASN A 96 18.60 6.06 18.30
C ASN A 96 17.21 6.72 18.23
N ALA A 97 16.67 6.92 17.02
CA ALA A 97 15.36 7.54 16.82
C ALA A 97 14.52 6.74 15.81
N PHE A 98 14.67 6.98 14.52
CA PHE A 98 13.90 6.33 13.47
C PHE A 98 14.52 6.60 12.10
N SER A 99 14.13 5.77 11.13
CA SER A 99 14.45 5.92 9.71
C SER A 99 13.32 6.67 9.00
N ILE A 100 13.68 7.49 7.99
CA ILE A 100 12.73 8.24 7.16
C ILE A 100 12.99 7.93 5.69
N GLU A 101 11.96 7.47 5.00
CA GLU A 101 11.98 7.30 3.55
C GLU A 101 10.97 8.22 2.88
N SER A 102 11.40 8.88 1.80
CA SER A 102 10.61 9.89 1.11
C SER A 102 10.11 9.37 -0.24
N TYR A 103 8.82 9.59 -0.49
CA TYR A 103 8.16 9.26 -1.75
C TYR A 103 7.44 10.48 -2.32
N ALA A 104 7.49 10.62 -3.64
CA ALA A 104 6.61 11.52 -4.39
C ALA A 104 5.63 10.67 -5.20
N ILE A 105 4.34 10.79 -4.92
CA ILE A 105 3.28 9.93 -5.42
C ILE A 105 2.38 10.76 -6.34
N LEU A 106 2.21 10.28 -7.58
CA LEU A 106 1.24 10.86 -8.52
C LEU A 106 -0.13 10.26 -8.26
N ASN A 107 -1.03 11.11 -7.82
CA ASN A 107 -2.45 10.81 -7.71
C ASN A 107 -3.15 11.38 -8.94
N GLU A 108 -3.52 10.51 -9.87
CA GLU A 108 -4.29 10.90 -11.05
C GLU A 108 -5.80 10.80 -10.74
N THR A 109 -6.52 11.87 -11.05
CA THR A 109 -7.98 11.87 -11.20
C THR A 109 -8.31 12.12 -12.67
N ASP A 110 -9.53 11.79 -13.12
CA ASP A 110 -9.90 11.79 -14.55
C ASP A 110 -9.62 13.10 -15.31
N THR A 111 -9.46 14.23 -14.62
CA THR A 111 -9.18 15.55 -15.23
C THR A 111 -7.97 16.29 -14.65
N ASN A 112 -7.40 15.85 -13.53
CA ASN A 112 -6.31 16.54 -12.83
C ASN A 112 -5.37 15.54 -12.18
N PHE A 113 -4.10 15.91 -12.00
CA PHE A 113 -3.20 15.14 -11.14
C PHE A 113 -2.65 16.00 -10.00
N THR A 114 -2.49 15.38 -8.83
CA THR A 114 -1.78 15.96 -7.70
C THR A 114 -0.54 15.14 -7.41
N ILE A 115 0.52 15.82 -6.98
CA ILE A 115 1.73 15.16 -6.46
C ILE A 115 1.64 15.25 -4.95
N GLN A 116 1.62 14.11 -4.30
CA GLN A 116 1.65 14.00 -2.85
C GLN A 116 3.06 13.56 -2.43
N TYR A 117 3.68 14.32 -1.54
CA TYR A 117 4.89 13.85 -0.85
C TYR A 117 4.46 13.06 0.38
N THR A 118 5.12 11.95 0.65
CA THR A 118 4.86 11.13 1.83
C THR A 118 6.19 10.75 2.45
N PHE A 119 6.30 10.96 3.77
CA PHE A 119 7.41 10.51 4.58
C PHE A 119 6.98 9.28 5.35
N PHE A 120 7.62 8.15 5.10
CA PHE A 120 7.44 6.91 5.84
C PHE A 120 8.46 6.87 6.98
N ILE A 121 7.98 6.61 8.20
CA ILE A 121 8.75 6.55 9.44
C ILE A 121 8.71 5.12 9.95
N TYR A 122 9.88 4.52 10.11
CA TYR A 122 10.08 3.12 10.50
C TYR A 122 11.42 2.94 11.24
N ASP A 123 11.79 1.71 11.58
CA ASP A 123 12.91 1.39 12.46
C ASP A 123 12.86 2.20 13.76
N ILE A 124 11.66 2.32 14.33
CA ILE A 124 11.43 3.25 15.43
C ILE A 124 12.07 2.70 16.70
N ALA A 125 12.93 3.51 17.30
CA ALA A 125 13.49 3.30 18.63
C ALA A 125 12.42 3.63 19.68
N TYR A 126 11.52 2.68 19.90
CA TYR A 126 10.45 2.82 20.88
C TYR A 126 10.97 2.98 22.31
N GLY A 127 12.20 2.55 22.63
CA GLY A 127 12.69 2.55 24.02
C GLY A 127 12.02 1.45 24.85
N THR A 128 11.90 1.63 26.17
CA THR A 128 11.07 0.77 27.01
C THR A 128 9.63 1.27 27.04
N THR A 129 8.68 0.39 27.34
CA THR A 129 7.25 0.74 27.36
C THR A 129 6.88 1.79 28.41
N GLU A 130 7.71 1.98 29.43
CA GLU A 130 7.52 2.96 30.51
C GLU A 130 8.10 4.34 30.18
N ASP A 131 9.15 4.42 29.36
CA ASP A 131 9.77 5.68 28.92
C ASP A 131 10.22 5.61 27.45
N PRO A 132 9.27 5.75 26.51
CA PRO A 132 9.58 5.59 25.11
C PRO A 132 10.36 6.80 24.56
N ILE A 133 11.51 6.54 23.94
CA ILE A 133 12.40 7.56 23.36
C ILE A 133 11.67 8.30 22.23
N VAL A 134 11.05 7.52 21.34
CA VAL A 134 10.22 8.04 20.25
C VAL A 134 8.77 7.67 20.54
N LYS A 135 7.89 8.67 20.48
CA LYS A 135 6.44 8.52 20.61
C LYS A 135 5.80 8.83 19.26
N PRO A 136 5.56 7.84 18.38
CA PRO A 136 5.12 8.12 17.02
C PRO A 136 3.78 8.86 16.94
N GLY A 137 2.86 8.62 17.88
CA GLY A 137 1.59 9.36 17.96
C GLY A 137 1.76 10.86 18.28
N GLU A 138 2.94 11.26 18.75
CA GLU A 138 3.29 12.62 19.14
C GLU A 138 4.31 13.25 18.17
N LEU A 139 4.58 12.61 17.02
CA LEU A 139 5.36 13.25 15.96
C LEU A 139 4.48 14.23 15.18
N TYR A 140 5.08 15.28 14.64
CA TYR A 140 4.42 16.28 13.81
C TYR A 140 5.36 16.74 12.70
N LEU A 141 4.80 17.15 11.57
CA LEU A 141 5.51 17.92 10.56
C LEU A 141 5.00 19.36 10.56
N VAL A 142 5.91 20.26 10.91
CA VAL A 142 5.72 21.71 10.84
C VAL A 142 6.37 22.17 9.55
N SER A 143 5.68 22.95 8.73
CA SER A 143 6.25 23.47 7.48
C SER A 143 5.94 24.93 7.28
N VAL A 144 6.83 25.62 6.58
CA VAL A 144 6.69 27.00 6.12
C VAL A 144 7.04 27.09 4.64
N LYS A 145 6.54 28.13 3.98
CA LYS A 145 6.79 28.35 2.56
C LYS A 145 8.23 28.83 2.33
N GLY A 146 8.86 28.37 1.26
CA GLY A 146 10.17 28.80 0.83
C GLY A 146 11.32 28.00 1.44
N VAL A 147 12.55 28.41 1.10
CA VAL A 147 13.81 27.74 1.45
C VAL A 147 14.91 28.78 1.60
N GLY A 148 15.92 28.47 2.43
CA GLY A 148 17.01 29.40 2.76
C GLY A 148 16.76 30.16 4.07
N ASP A 149 17.59 31.16 4.34
CA ASP A 149 17.68 31.80 5.67
C ASP A 149 16.37 32.42 6.13
N GLU A 150 15.62 33.06 5.22
CA GLU A 150 14.31 33.63 5.53
C GLU A 150 13.29 32.56 5.95
N ALA A 151 13.26 31.43 5.22
CA ALA A 151 12.38 30.31 5.55
C ALA A 151 12.81 29.61 6.85
N ASP A 152 14.12 29.56 7.14
CA ASP A 152 14.62 29.04 8.42
C ASP A 152 14.20 29.92 9.60
N LEU A 153 14.21 31.25 9.43
CA LEU A 153 13.67 32.20 10.42
C LEU A 153 12.17 32.01 10.62
N HIS A 154 11.42 31.85 9.54
CA HIS A 154 9.98 31.59 9.58
C HIS A 154 9.66 30.26 10.26
N LEU A 155 10.44 29.21 9.98
CA LEU A 155 10.29 27.92 10.64
C LEU A 155 10.56 28.03 12.14
N ARG A 156 11.57 28.80 12.57
CA ARG A 156 11.85 29.04 13.99
C ARG A 156 10.67 29.72 14.68
N SER A 157 10.13 30.79 14.09
CA SER A 157 8.92 31.45 14.61
C SER A 157 7.72 30.50 14.68
N ALA A 158 7.51 29.66 13.66
CA ALA A 158 6.45 28.65 13.66
C ALA A 158 6.64 27.62 14.77
N LEU A 159 7.89 27.19 15.03
CA LEU A 159 8.20 26.27 16.12
C LEU A 159 8.00 26.90 17.50
N ASP A 160 8.34 28.16 17.69
CA ASP A 160 8.12 28.88 18.94
C ASP A 160 6.61 29.10 19.19
N THR A 161 5.87 29.49 18.15
CA THR A 161 4.39 29.57 18.19
C THR A 161 3.79 28.21 18.56
N LEU A 162 4.29 27.11 17.98
CA LEU A 162 3.86 25.76 18.32
C LEU A 162 4.17 25.43 19.79
N LYS A 163 5.37 25.74 20.28
CA LYS A 163 5.73 25.52 21.70
C LYS A 163 4.76 26.23 22.63
N ASP A 164 4.45 27.49 22.35
CA ASP A 164 3.54 28.28 23.18
C ASP A 164 2.11 27.72 23.12
N SER A 165 1.66 27.28 21.94
CA SER A 165 0.34 26.65 21.78
C SER A 165 0.20 25.33 22.55
N LEU A 166 1.31 24.62 22.79
CA LEU A 166 1.33 23.34 23.49
C LEU A 166 1.39 23.49 25.02
N LYS A 167 1.72 24.68 25.54
CA LYS A 167 1.78 24.97 26.98
C LYS A 167 0.42 25.33 27.61
N GLY A 168 -0.67 25.38 26.83
CA GLY A 168 -2.00 25.81 27.29
C GLY A 168 -3.03 24.67 27.50
N ASP A 169 -4.16 25.01 28.14
CA ASP A 169 -5.24 24.07 28.52
C ASP A 169 -6.02 23.45 27.35
N ASN A 170 -5.81 23.93 26.12
CA ASN A 170 -6.50 23.41 24.93
C ASN A 170 -5.59 23.43 23.69
N PRO A 171 -4.61 22.50 23.59
CA PRO A 171 -3.61 22.51 22.55
C PRO A 171 -4.23 22.15 21.19
N SER A 172 -4.06 23.03 20.20
CA SER A 172 -4.44 22.79 18.80
C SER A 172 -3.24 23.08 17.92
N THR A 173 -2.79 22.08 17.15
CA THR A 173 -1.46 22.15 16.54
C THR A 173 -1.44 22.41 15.04
N GLY A 174 -2.57 22.51 14.32
CA GLY A 174 -2.61 22.86 12.87
C GLY A 174 -1.69 22.06 11.93
N ALA A 175 -0.97 21.07 12.44
CA ALA A 175 0.18 20.41 11.86
C ALA A 175 -0.20 18.97 11.50
N ALA A 176 0.53 18.39 10.56
CA ALA A 176 0.31 17.00 10.18
C ALA A 176 0.91 16.08 11.24
N THR A 177 0.07 15.30 11.92
CA THR A 177 0.50 14.14 12.70
C THR A 177 0.72 12.96 11.77
N PRO A 178 1.62 12.01 12.11
CA PRO A 178 1.67 10.76 11.41
C PRO A 178 0.34 10.03 11.54
N ALA A 179 -0.14 9.55 10.40
CA ALA A 179 -1.11 8.49 10.40
C ALA A 179 -0.39 7.16 10.63
N VAL A 180 -1.01 6.26 11.39
CA VAL A 180 -0.65 4.84 11.31
C VAL A 180 -0.87 4.43 9.85
N SER A 181 0.11 3.81 9.18
CA SER A 181 0.00 3.45 7.75
C SER A 181 -0.93 2.25 7.51
N ARG A 182 -2.14 2.30 8.07
CA ARG A 182 -3.32 1.64 7.50
C ARG A 182 -3.70 2.22 6.12
N SER A 183 -2.79 2.89 5.39
CA SER A 183 -3.09 3.48 4.09
C SER A 183 -2.91 2.39 3.03
N GLY A 184 -4.03 1.74 2.75
CA GLY A 184 -4.14 0.53 1.95
C GLY A 184 -5.11 -0.40 2.65
N SER A 185 -5.67 -1.38 1.94
CA SER A 185 -6.51 -2.40 2.57
C SER A 185 -5.77 -3.23 3.64
N PHE A 186 -4.46 -3.03 3.84
CA PHE A 186 -3.56 -3.82 4.69
C PHE A 186 -2.57 -2.94 5.50
N PRO A 187 -2.35 -3.25 6.78
CA PRO A 187 -1.33 -2.58 7.60
C PRO A 187 0.10 -2.96 7.19
N ILE A 188 1.04 -2.02 7.32
CA ILE A 188 2.48 -2.25 7.13
C ILE A 188 3.14 -2.36 8.51
N PHE A 189 3.94 -3.41 8.70
CA PHE A 189 4.63 -3.67 9.97
C PHE A 189 6.08 -3.20 9.91
N ASP A 190 6.53 -2.61 11.00
CA ASP A 190 7.93 -2.25 11.20
C ASP A 190 8.68 -3.46 11.80
N ASN A 191 9.45 -4.16 10.96
CA ASN A 191 10.12 -5.39 11.35
C ASN A 191 11.27 -5.18 12.35
N ASN A 192 11.80 -3.95 12.47
CA ASN A 192 12.95 -3.63 13.31
C ASN A 192 12.58 -2.87 14.57
N ALA A 193 11.28 -2.72 14.85
CA ALA A 193 10.80 -2.14 16.09
C ALA A 193 11.30 -2.98 17.28
N ASN A 194 12.33 -2.47 17.96
CA ASN A 194 12.92 -3.12 19.13
C ASN A 194 11.99 -2.92 20.34
N ASP A 195 11.05 -3.84 20.57
CA ASP A 195 10.39 -4.01 21.86
C ASP A 195 10.42 -5.49 22.30
N PRO A 196 11.36 -5.88 23.17
CA PRO A 196 11.47 -7.26 23.65
C PRO A 196 10.35 -7.68 24.61
N GLU A 197 9.53 -6.76 25.13
CA GLU A 197 8.47 -7.08 26.11
C GLU A 197 7.05 -6.97 25.55
N LYS A 198 6.85 -6.33 24.39
CA LYS A 198 5.55 -6.24 23.70
C LYS A 198 5.60 -6.58 22.21
N ALA A 199 6.45 -7.54 21.83
CA ALA A 199 6.51 -8.07 20.46
C ALA A 199 5.16 -8.61 19.90
N ASP A 200 4.17 -8.83 20.76
CA ASP A 200 2.80 -9.25 20.39
C ASP A 200 1.86 -8.09 20.00
N ASP A 201 2.23 -6.83 20.29
CA ASP A 201 1.55 -5.65 19.76
C ASP A 201 2.26 -5.20 18.48
N ALA A 202 1.64 -5.45 17.33
CA ALA A 202 2.18 -5.06 16.03
C ALA A 202 2.71 -3.61 15.99
N HIS A 203 4.02 -3.44 15.81
CA HIS A 203 4.62 -2.15 15.50
C HIS A 203 4.36 -1.80 14.03
N TYR A 204 3.95 -0.56 13.79
CA TYR A 204 3.53 -0.11 12.46
C TYR A 204 4.52 0.89 11.89
N VAL A 205 4.60 0.90 10.56
CA VAL A 205 5.16 2.04 9.84
C VAL A 205 4.19 3.22 9.95
N TYR A 206 4.71 4.43 10.16
CA TYR A 206 3.92 5.66 10.24
C TYR A 206 4.14 6.50 8.97
N THR A 207 3.11 7.20 8.52
CA THR A 207 3.19 8.10 7.37
C THR A 207 2.86 9.52 7.77
N ILE A 208 3.73 10.46 7.42
CA ILE A 208 3.43 11.89 7.49
C ILE A 208 3.28 12.43 6.08
N ASN A 209 2.14 13.07 5.83
CA ASN A 209 1.86 13.78 4.58
C ASN A 209 1.88 15.29 4.87
N PRO A 210 2.74 16.07 4.20
CA PRO A 210 2.71 17.52 4.31
C PRO A 210 1.45 18.04 3.60
N ASN A 211 0.48 18.52 4.39
CA ASN A 211 -0.79 19.05 3.87
C ASN A 211 -0.78 20.58 3.82
N ASN A 212 -0.46 21.24 4.93
CA ASN A 212 -0.47 22.71 5.06
C ASN A 212 0.79 23.20 5.80
N THR A 213 1.13 24.48 5.61
CA THR A 213 2.10 25.20 6.45
C THR A 213 1.46 25.63 7.76
N TYR A 214 2.24 25.72 8.83
CA TYR A 214 1.75 26.19 10.13
C TYR A 214 1.58 27.72 10.10
N PRO A 215 0.53 28.30 10.72
CA PRO A 215 0.44 29.75 10.86
C PRO A 215 1.47 30.26 11.87
N PHE A 216 2.07 31.42 11.63
CA PHE A 216 3.07 31.99 12.53
C PHE A 216 3.09 33.51 12.46
N THR A 217 3.56 34.15 13.54
CA THR A 217 3.75 35.60 13.58
C THR A 217 5.21 35.93 13.26
N HIS A 218 5.42 36.70 12.20
CA HIS A 218 6.74 37.14 11.75
C HIS A 218 6.95 38.62 12.03
N VAL A 219 8.12 38.98 12.55
CA VAL A 219 8.53 40.39 12.68
C VAL A 219 9.28 40.79 11.42
N ASP A 220 8.76 41.73 10.65
CA ASP A 220 9.44 42.22 9.44
C ASP A 220 10.69 43.06 9.75
N ASP A 221 11.48 43.39 8.72
CA ASP A 221 12.71 44.20 8.83
C ASP A 221 12.50 45.57 9.49
N LEU A 222 11.25 46.03 9.60
CA LEU A 222 10.85 47.29 10.21
C LEU A 222 10.35 47.10 11.65
N GLY A 223 10.38 45.87 12.19
CA GLY A 223 9.95 45.55 13.54
C GLY A 223 8.44 45.32 13.70
N ASN A 224 7.68 45.20 12.60
CA ASN A 224 6.23 44.99 12.67
C ASN A 224 5.90 43.50 12.68
N GLU A 225 5.09 43.08 13.65
CA GLU A 225 4.48 41.75 13.68
C GLU A 225 3.46 41.59 12.53
N LYS A 226 3.56 40.49 11.81
CA LYS A 226 2.68 40.08 10.73
C LYS A 226 2.30 38.62 10.91
N ASP A 227 1.00 38.38 10.94
CA ASP A 227 0.47 37.01 10.94
C ASP A 227 0.54 36.44 9.52
N ILE A 228 1.16 35.26 9.41
CA ILE A 228 1.23 34.48 8.19
C ILE A 228 0.22 33.34 8.31
N GLU A 229 -0.76 33.34 7.43
CA GLU A 229 -1.77 32.28 7.37
C GLU A 229 -1.18 30.94 6.89
N SER A 230 -1.87 29.86 7.26
CA SER A 230 -1.60 28.51 6.77
C SER A 230 -1.86 28.40 5.26
N VAL A 231 -0.88 27.92 4.49
CA VAL A 231 -0.98 27.73 3.04
C VAL A 231 -0.85 26.24 2.71
N PRO A 232 -1.71 25.67 1.84
CA PRO A 232 -1.56 24.30 1.39
C PRO A 232 -0.20 24.06 0.73
N PHE A 233 0.46 23.00 1.17
CA PHE A 233 1.80 22.64 0.74
C PHE A 233 1.88 22.42 -0.79
N LEU A 234 0.83 21.86 -1.36
CA LEU A 234 0.62 21.66 -2.81
C LEU A 234 0.82 22.93 -3.65
N ILE A 235 0.67 24.12 -3.06
CA ILE A 235 0.72 25.43 -3.75
C ILE A 235 2.08 26.11 -3.54
N THR A 236 2.80 25.79 -2.46
CA THR A 236 3.99 26.56 -2.02
C THR A 236 5.21 26.45 -2.93
N ARG A 237 5.29 25.40 -3.76
CA ARG A 237 6.40 25.04 -4.67
C ARG A 237 7.77 24.81 -4.03
N GLU A 238 8.04 25.40 -2.89
CA GLU A 238 9.20 25.14 -2.05
C GLU A 238 8.76 25.31 -0.61
N ALA A 239 9.32 24.51 0.28
CA ALA A 239 9.00 24.54 1.68
C ALA A 239 10.18 24.10 2.53
N THR A 240 10.25 24.69 3.72
CA THR A 240 11.16 24.28 4.78
C THR A 240 10.30 23.66 5.87
N PHE A 241 10.69 22.51 6.37
CA PHE A 241 9.90 21.76 7.34
C PHE A 241 10.76 21.21 8.47
N ALA A 242 10.13 20.94 9.60
CA ALA A 242 10.72 20.25 10.72
C ALA A 242 9.86 19.04 11.07
N ILE A 243 10.51 17.92 11.35
CA ILE A 243 9.87 16.78 12.01
C ILE A 243 10.15 16.93 13.49
N VAL A 244 9.08 17.06 14.28
CA VAL A 244 9.16 17.36 15.71
C VAL A 244 8.38 16.32 16.50
N GLN A 245 8.76 16.09 17.76
CA GLN A 245 8.02 15.26 18.71
C GLN A 245 7.55 16.13 19.87
N LYS A 246 6.29 16.02 20.25
CA LYS A 246 5.81 16.59 21.51
C LYS A 246 6.32 15.74 22.68
N LEU A 247 6.95 16.40 23.64
CA LEU A 247 7.50 15.77 24.85
C LEU A 247 6.56 15.89 26.05
N GLY A 248 5.73 16.95 26.09
CA GLY A 248 4.84 17.25 27.22
C GLY A 248 4.31 18.68 27.13
N THR A 249 3.95 19.25 28.28
CA THR A 249 3.46 20.63 28.44
C THR A 249 4.43 21.54 29.21
N ASP A 250 5.62 21.04 29.53
CA ASP A 250 6.64 21.74 30.35
C ASP A 250 7.43 22.79 29.53
N GLU A 251 8.50 23.37 30.10
CA GLU A 251 9.26 24.50 29.52
C GLU A 251 9.72 24.29 28.07
N ASP A 252 10.08 23.06 27.70
CA ASP A 252 10.43 22.64 26.34
C ASP A 252 9.50 21.52 25.84
N PRO A 253 8.30 21.88 25.32
CA PRO A 253 7.25 20.91 25.02
C PRO A 253 7.51 20.13 23.72
N ILE A 254 8.54 20.48 22.95
CA ILE A 254 8.88 19.82 21.67
C ILE A 254 10.37 19.50 21.55
N LYS A 255 10.66 18.41 20.83
CA LYS A 255 11.98 18.07 20.30
C LYS A 255 11.97 18.17 18.78
N VAL A 256 12.94 18.84 18.19
CA VAL A 256 13.14 18.83 16.73
C VAL A 256 14.08 17.68 16.38
N TRP A 257 13.64 16.76 15.53
CA TRP A 257 14.45 15.60 15.11
C TRP A 257 15.30 15.92 13.88
N THR A 258 14.73 16.62 12.91
CA THR A 258 15.44 17.05 11.70
C THR A 258 14.70 18.22 11.05
N ILE A 259 15.46 19.05 10.33
CA ILE A 259 14.92 20.11 9.47
C ILE A 259 15.14 19.68 8.03
N GLY A 260 14.08 19.64 7.24
CA GLY A 260 14.16 19.36 5.83
C GLY A 260 13.83 20.56 4.96
N THR A 261 14.28 20.51 3.71
CA THR A 261 13.73 21.36 2.66
C THR A 261 13.17 20.48 1.57
N LEU A 262 12.01 20.87 1.05
CA LEU A 262 11.44 20.32 -0.15
C LEU A 262 11.40 21.41 -1.20
N ARG A 263 11.99 21.15 -2.36
CA ARG A 263 11.77 21.97 -3.55
C ARG A 263 10.81 21.22 -4.45
N ASN A 264 9.52 21.53 -4.37
CA ASN A 264 8.46 20.81 -5.03
C ASN A 264 8.70 20.71 -6.55
N ILE A 265 8.25 19.59 -7.11
CA ILE A 265 8.11 19.40 -8.55
C ILE A 265 6.66 19.79 -8.91
N LYS A 266 6.50 20.67 -9.91
CA LYS A 266 5.25 21.33 -10.30
C LYS A 266 3.99 20.44 -10.28
N SER A 267 2.89 20.92 -9.66
CA SER A 267 1.55 20.31 -9.69
C SER A 267 0.68 20.92 -10.80
N SER A 268 -0.06 20.09 -11.57
CA SER A 268 -0.96 20.55 -12.67
C SER A 268 -2.14 21.39 -12.22
N THR A 269 -2.45 21.40 -10.94
CA THR A 269 -3.48 22.26 -10.34
C THR A 269 -3.06 23.73 -10.25
N THR A 270 -1.81 24.06 -10.61
CA THR A 270 -1.32 25.46 -10.69
C THR A 270 -1.07 25.85 -12.15
N SER A 271 -1.58 27.00 -12.56
CA SER A 271 -1.71 27.50 -13.94
C SER A 271 -0.41 27.78 -14.72
N ASN A 272 0.75 27.26 -14.32
CA ASN A 272 2.02 27.43 -15.03
C ASN A 272 2.79 26.09 -15.10
N ASN A 273 2.67 25.43 -16.26
CA ASN A 273 3.06 24.04 -16.55
C ASN A 273 4.44 23.90 -17.21
N ASP A 274 5.52 24.28 -16.53
CA ASP A 274 6.86 24.23 -17.16
C ASP A 274 7.73 23.00 -16.77
N LEU A 275 7.22 22.00 -16.02
CA LEU A 275 7.92 20.76 -15.62
C LEU A 275 6.87 19.65 -15.50
N ASN A 276 7.12 18.54 -16.18
CA ASN A 276 6.23 17.40 -16.27
C ASN A 276 6.67 16.36 -15.24
N PHE A 277 5.78 15.86 -14.37
CA PHE A 277 6.13 14.78 -13.43
C PHE A 277 6.72 13.55 -14.16
N ASN A 278 6.29 13.31 -15.40
CA ASN A 278 6.83 12.26 -16.26
C ASN A 278 8.28 12.47 -16.72
N THR A 279 8.88 13.64 -16.48
CA THR A 279 10.29 13.91 -16.78
C THR A 279 11.21 13.77 -15.56
N LEU A 280 10.67 13.30 -14.42
CA LEU A 280 11.50 13.04 -13.24
C LEU A 280 12.39 11.82 -13.44
N PRO A 281 13.65 11.88 -12.95
CA PRO A 281 14.52 10.71 -12.94
C PRO A 281 13.96 9.65 -11.99
N ASN A 282 14.16 8.38 -12.34
CA ASN A 282 13.79 7.21 -11.51
C ASN A 282 12.29 7.12 -11.19
N LEU A 283 11.44 7.53 -12.13
CA LEU A 283 10.00 7.37 -12.00
C LEU A 283 9.58 5.91 -12.23
N ASN A 284 8.83 5.36 -11.28
CA ASN A 284 8.30 4.01 -11.33
C ASN A 284 6.80 4.01 -11.62
N GLU A 285 6.35 3.01 -12.39
CA GLU A 285 4.94 2.77 -12.64
C GLU A 285 4.32 1.96 -11.48
N GLY A 286 3.17 2.43 -11.00
CA GLY A 286 2.35 1.76 -10.00
C GLY A 286 1.17 1.00 -10.61
N TYR A 287 0.29 0.48 -9.76
CA TYR A 287 -0.83 -0.37 -10.17
C TYR A 287 -2.20 0.27 -9.96
N LYS A 288 -2.31 1.46 -9.36
CA LYS A 288 -3.60 2.14 -9.10
C LYS A 288 -4.66 1.23 -8.43
N SER A 289 -4.22 0.41 -7.50
CA SER A 289 -5.04 -0.60 -6.82
C SER A 289 -5.62 -1.69 -7.75
N ASP A 290 -5.15 -1.80 -9.00
CA ASP A 290 -5.53 -2.87 -9.91
C ASP A 290 -4.78 -4.17 -9.55
N ILE A 291 -5.49 -5.05 -8.83
CA ILE A 291 -4.99 -6.37 -8.42
C ILE A 291 -4.56 -7.23 -9.62
N LYS A 292 -5.17 -7.08 -10.81
CA LYS A 292 -4.81 -7.88 -11.99
C LYS A 292 -3.43 -7.49 -12.47
N THR A 293 -3.19 -6.18 -12.57
CA THR A 293 -1.89 -5.61 -12.95
C THR A 293 -0.83 -5.92 -11.88
N ALA A 294 -1.22 -5.95 -10.60
CA ALA A 294 -0.37 -6.37 -9.48
C ALA A 294 0.01 -7.87 -9.48
N GLY A 295 -0.56 -8.68 -10.39
CA GLY A 295 -0.19 -10.09 -10.56
C GLY A 295 -1.15 -11.11 -9.95
N TYR A 296 -2.37 -10.69 -9.58
CA TYR A 296 -3.41 -11.59 -9.03
C TYR A 296 -3.63 -12.85 -9.87
N LEU A 297 -3.66 -12.73 -11.20
CA LEU A 297 -3.85 -13.89 -12.08
C LEU A 297 -2.70 -14.90 -11.94
N LYS A 298 -1.45 -14.43 -11.88
CA LYS A 298 -0.28 -15.31 -11.68
C LYS A 298 -0.33 -16.01 -10.31
N PHE A 299 -0.87 -15.35 -9.30
CA PHE A 299 -1.05 -15.92 -7.96
C PHE A 299 -2.12 -17.02 -7.92
N VAL A 300 -3.27 -16.79 -8.57
CA VAL A 300 -4.39 -17.75 -8.52
C VAL A 300 -4.22 -18.93 -9.50
N TRP A 301 -3.53 -18.72 -10.62
CA TRP A 301 -3.45 -19.70 -11.71
C TRP A 301 -2.92 -21.09 -11.32
N PRO A 302 -1.83 -21.23 -10.53
CA PRO A 302 -1.33 -22.56 -10.13
C PRO A 302 -2.36 -23.34 -9.31
N THR A 303 -3.03 -22.65 -8.39
CA THR A 303 -4.06 -23.25 -7.53
C THR A 303 -5.28 -23.67 -8.34
N LEU A 304 -5.68 -22.85 -9.32
CA LEU A 304 -6.79 -23.15 -10.22
C LEU A 304 -6.50 -24.39 -11.08
N LEU A 305 -5.29 -24.49 -11.67
CA LEU A 305 -4.87 -25.64 -12.46
C LEU A 305 -4.86 -26.94 -11.64
N TRP A 306 -4.30 -26.91 -10.43
CA TRP A 306 -4.21 -28.09 -9.57
C TRP A 306 -5.59 -28.64 -9.23
N GLN A 307 -6.55 -27.78 -8.91
CA GLN A 307 -7.90 -28.20 -8.57
C GLN A 307 -8.71 -28.62 -9.79
N SER A 308 -8.53 -27.96 -10.94
CA SER A 308 -9.10 -28.43 -12.21
C SER A 308 -8.60 -29.83 -12.55
N ALA A 309 -7.33 -30.14 -12.29
CA ALA A 309 -6.80 -31.49 -12.48
C ALA A 309 -7.49 -32.51 -11.56
N ILE A 310 -7.68 -32.19 -10.28
CA ILE A 310 -8.39 -33.08 -9.32
C ILE A 310 -9.84 -33.31 -9.76
N ALA A 311 -10.58 -32.24 -10.07
CA ALA A 311 -11.96 -32.33 -10.51
C ALA A 311 -12.08 -33.10 -11.83
N PHE A 312 -11.12 -32.94 -12.74
CA PHE A 312 -11.05 -33.72 -13.98
C PHE A 312 -10.86 -35.22 -13.70
N VAL A 313 -9.98 -35.60 -12.77
CA VAL A 313 -9.78 -37.01 -12.38
C VAL A 313 -11.05 -37.61 -11.78
N ILE A 314 -11.73 -36.90 -10.87
CA ILE A 314 -12.95 -37.37 -10.23
C ILE A 314 -14.09 -37.54 -11.24
N THR A 315 -14.31 -36.53 -12.09
CA THR A 315 -15.38 -36.56 -13.09
C THR A 315 -15.11 -37.59 -14.18
N SER A 316 -13.85 -37.79 -14.57
CA SER A 316 -13.46 -38.87 -15.49
C SER A 316 -13.68 -40.25 -14.89
N GLY A 317 -13.36 -40.43 -13.60
CA GLY A 317 -13.64 -41.67 -12.86
C GLY A 317 -15.14 -41.99 -12.79
N LEU A 318 -15.98 -40.99 -12.51
CA LEU A 318 -17.44 -41.15 -12.52
C LEU A 318 -17.98 -41.49 -13.92
N SER A 319 -17.51 -40.80 -14.96
CA SER A 319 -17.88 -41.11 -16.35
C SER A 319 -17.50 -42.53 -16.75
N TYR A 320 -16.32 -43.00 -16.33
CA TYR A 320 -15.89 -44.37 -16.55
C TYR A 320 -16.82 -45.38 -15.88
N LEU A 321 -17.21 -45.13 -14.61
CA LEU A 321 -18.16 -45.99 -13.90
C LEU A 321 -19.53 -46.05 -14.59
N PHE A 322 -20.08 -44.90 -15.01
CA PHE A 322 -21.34 -44.86 -15.76
C PHE A 322 -21.26 -45.62 -17.08
N TYR A 323 -20.16 -45.46 -17.83
CA TYR A 323 -19.93 -46.22 -19.05
C TYR A 323 -19.87 -47.74 -18.77
N HIS A 324 -19.22 -48.14 -17.68
CA HIS A 324 -19.07 -49.55 -17.33
C HIS A 324 -20.40 -50.19 -16.88
N ILE A 325 -21.21 -49.48 -16.10
CA ILE A 325 -22.57 -49.93 -15.72
C ILE A 325 -23.43 -50.10 -16.98
N TRP A 326 -23.39 -49.12 -17.88
CA TRP A 326 -24.19 -49.14 -19.10
C TRP A 326 -23.78 -50.26 -20.07
N THR A 327 -22.48 -50.55 -20.20
CA THR A 327 -22.01 -51.66 -21.04
C THR A 327 -22.40 -53.03 -20.47
N ILE A 328 -22.46 -53.18 -19.14
CA ILE A 328 -22.99 -54.38 -18.48
C ILE A 328 -24.50 -54.53 -18.78
N GLU A 329 -25.29 -53.45 -18.65
CA GLU A 329 -26.72 -53.45 -19.00
C GLU A 329 -26.98 -53.76 -20.49
N GLU A 330 -26.17 -53.22 -21.43
CA GLU A 330 -26.27 -53.60 -22.85
C GLU A 330 -26.02 -55.11 -23.05
N GLY A 331 -25.06 -55.66 -22.31
CA GLY A 331 -24.73 -57.09 -22.35
C GLY A 331 -25.86 -57.98 -21.81
N GLU A 332 -26.53 -57.59 -20.73
CA GLU A 332 -27.67 -58.31 -20.19
C GLU A 332 -28.93 -58.18 -21.06
N ASN A 333 -29.23 -56.99 -21.58
CA ASN A 333 -30.36 -56.77 -22.47
C ASN A 333 -30.22 -57.51 -23.81
N GLN A 334 -28.99 -57.77 -24.28
CA GLN A 334 -28.78 -58.63 -25.46
C GLN A 334 -29.05 -60.11 -25.17
N LYS A 335 -28.79 -60.59 -23.95
CA LYS A 335 -29.10 -61.96 -23.52
C LYS A 335 -30.60 -62.21 -23.34
N LEU A 336 -31.37 -61.16 -23.06
CA LEU A 336 -32.83 -61.23 -22.87
C LEU A 336 -33.65 -61.15 -24.16
N LYS A 337 -33.03 -61.02 -25.34
CA LYS A 337 -33.78 -61.04 -26.61
C LYS A 337 -34.38 -62.43 -26.85
N PRO A 338 -35.72 -62.56 -26.99
CA PRO A 338 -36.36 -63.85 -27.13
C PRO A 338 -35.92 -64.55 -28.41
N THR A 339 -35.46 -65.78 -28.28
CA THR A 339 -35.15 -66.70 -29.38
C THR A 339 -36.38 -66.80 -30.27
N THR A 340 -36.25 -66.39 -31.53
CA THR A 340 -37.34 -66.42 -32.50
C THR A 340 -37.74 -67.88 -32.73
N ILE A 341 -38.88 -68.30 -32.18
CA ILE A 341 -39.42 -69.65 -32.39
C ILE A 341 -39.78 -69.76 -33.88
N LYS A 342 -39.03 -70.57 -34.63
CA LYS A 342 -39.41 -70.97 -35.99
C LYS A 342 -40.75 -71.70 -35.91
N LYS A 343 -41.80 -71.11 -36.49
CA LYS A 343 -43.06 -71.81 -36.73
C LYS A 343 -42.80 -73.03 -37.62
N VAL A 344 -42.97 -74.23 -37.07
CA VAL A 344 -43.06 -75.46 -37.85
C VAL A 344 -44.40 -75.41 -38.60
N LYS A 345 -44.33 -75.39 -39.93
CA LYS A 345 -45.51 -75.57 -40.78
C LYS A 345 -46.00 -77.01 -40.62
N LYS A 346 -47.28 -77.19 -40.27
CA LYS A 346 -48.03 -78.41 -40.54
C LYS A 346 -48.85 -78.20 -41.79
#